data_AF-A0A6N8S6I0-F1
#
_entry.id   AF-A0A6N8S6I0-F1
#
_cell.length_a   1.000
_cell.length_b   1.000
_cell.length_c   1.000
_cell.angle_alpha   90.00
_cell.angle_beta   90.00
_cell.angle_gamma   90.00
#
_symmetry.space_group_name_H-M   'P 1'
#
loop_
_entity.id
_entity.type
_entity.pdbx_description
1 polymer ?
#
loop_
_entity_poly.entity_id
_entity_poly.type
_entity_poly.pdbx_seq_one_letter_code
_entity_poly.pdbx_strand_id
1 'polypeptide(L)' 'MTDKEETKTRKIRTEAEIRAERLAKTLRDNLQRRKQQARARRSGAADETTGLPAAKKDESDG' A
#
# COMPACT_ATOMS: atom_id res chain seq x y z
N MET A 1 -34.97 39.54 3.71
CA MET A 1 -35.82 38.38 3.34
C MET A 1 -34.98 37.43 2.50
N THR A 2 -33.91 36.83 3.04
CA THR A 2 -32.92 36.11 2.21
C THR A 2 -32.17 35.00 2.97
N ASP A 3 -32.84 34.28 3.87
CA ASP A 3 -32.22 33.16 4.59
C ASP A 3 -32.95 31.81 4.38
N LYS A 4 -34.00 31.80 3.55
CA LYS A 4 -34.94 30.68 3.48
C LYS A 4 -34.69 29.69 2.32
N GLU A 5 -33.84 30.02 1.36
CA GLU A 5 -33.57 29.19 0.18
C GLU A 5 -32.33 28.28 0.31
N GLU A 6 -31.34 28.63 1.14
CA GLU A 6 -30.08 27.85 1.24
C GLU A 6 -30.24 26.49 1.93
N THR A 7 -31.36 26.26 2.63
CA THR A 7 -31.57 25.03 3.40
C THR A 7 -32.22 23.88 2.63
N LYS A 8 -32.63 24.10 1.36
CA LYS A 8 -33.50 23.16 0.64
C LYS A 8 -32.78 22.03 -0.13
N THR A 9 -31.45 21.96 -0.11
CA THR A 9 -30.73 20.88 -0.80
C THR A 9 -29.70 20.19 0.09
N ARG A 10 -30.08 19.83 1.32
CA ARG A 10 -29.39 18.75 2.03
C ARG A 10 -29.74 17.44 1.34
N LYS A 11 -28.96 17.06 0.31
CA LYS A 11 -29.05 15.73 -0.32
C LYS A 11 -28.95 14.69 0.81
N ILE A 12 -30.05 13.99 1.05
CA ILE A 12 -30.09 12.87 1.98
C ILE A 12 -29.18 11.81 1.36
N ARG A 13 -28.03 11.56 2.00
CA ARG A 13 -27.09 10.55 1.54
C ARG A 13 -27.77 9.20 1.62
N THR A 14 -27.84 8.52 0.48
CA THR A 14 -28.38 7.16 0.39
C THR A 14 -27.44 6.18 1.07
N GLU A 15 -27.96 5.04 1.52
CA GLU A 15 -27.13 3.98 2.11
C GLU A 15 -26.04 3.48 1.14
N ALA A 16 -26.33 3.51 -0.16
CA ALA A 16 -25.38 3.19 -1.22
C ALA A 16 -24.18 4.16 -1.23
N GLU A 17 -24.43 5.47 -1.10
CA GLU A 17 -23.38 6.49 -1.02
C GLU A 17 -22.53 6.31 0.24
N ILE A 18 -23.15 6.02 1.39
CA ILE A 18 -22.44 5.75 2.64
C ILE A 18 -21.54 4.50 2.52
N ARG A 19 -22.04 3.43 1.89
CA ARG A 19 -21.25 2.22 1.63
C ARG A 19 -20.08 2.52 0.68
N ALA A 20 -20.31 3.31 -0.38
CA ALA A 20 -19.28 3.71 -1.31
C ALA A 20 -18.17 4.55 -0.64
N GLU A 21 -18.53 5.51 0.21
CA GLU A 21 -17.58 6.30 1.00
C GLU A 21 -16.69 5.41 1.88
N ARG A 22 -17.29 4.44 2.58
CA ARG A 22 -16.56 3.48 3.41
C ARG A 22 -15.61 2.62 2.58
N LEU A 23 -16.09 2.08 1.46
CA LEU A 23 -15.28 1.27 0.55
C LEU A 23 -14.10 2.07 -0.01
N ALA A 24 -14.33 3.32 -0.41
CA ALA A 24 -13.28 4.19 -0.91
C ALA A 24 -12.22 4.49 0.15
N LYS A 25 -12.63 4.72 1.41
CA LYS A 25 -11.68 4.88 2.54
C LYS A 25 -10.83 3.62 2.74
N THR A 26 -11.47 2.46 2.85
CA THR A 26 -10.77 1.18 3.02
C THR A 26 -9.82 0.89 1.85
N LEU A 27 -10.21 1.21 0.62
CA LEU A 27 -9.36 1.06 -0.55
C LEU A 27 -8.10 1.94 -0.45
N ARG A 28 -8.24 3.21 -0.07
CA ARG A 28 -7.08 4.11 0.13
C ARG A 28 -6.13 3.56 1.19
N ASP A 29 -6.66 3.14 2.34
CA ASP A 29 -5.85 2.58 3.43
C ASP A 29 -5.10 1.32 2.99
N ASN A 30 -5.78 0.41 2.28
CA ASN A 30 -5.18 -0.81 1.74
C ASN A 30 -4.09 -0.53 0.72
N LEU A 31 -4.29 0.45 -0.18
CA LEU A 31 -3.29 0.85 -1.16
C LEU A 31 -2.06 1.46 -0.47
N GLN A 32 -2.25 2.30 0.55
CA GLN A 32 -1.14 2.86 1.33
C GLN A 32 -0.34 1.78 2.04
N ARG A 33 -1.01 0.83 2.72
CA ARG A 33 -0.34 -0.33 3.35
C ARG A 33 0.42 -1.18 2.33
N ARG A 34 -0.17 -1.50 1.17
CA ARG A 34 0.52 -2.24 0.10
C ARG A 34 1.73 -1.48 -0.43
N LYS A 35 1.63 -0.16 -0.60
CA LYS A 35 2.76 0.69 -1.02
C LYS A 35 3.89 0.68 0.00
N GLN A 36 3.57 0.78 1.28
CA GLN A 36 4.55 0.69 2.37
C GLN A 36 5.24 -0.68 2.37
N GLN A 37 4.48 -1.78 2.29
CA GLN A 37 5.06 -3.13 2.20
C GLN A 37 5.95 -3.31 0.97
N ALA A 38 5.53 -2.81 -0.21
CA ALA A 38 6.34 -2.88 -1.43
C ALA A 38 7.62 -2.04 -1.33
N ARG A 39 7.58 -0.91 -0.61
CA ARG A 39 8.79 -0.14 -0.28
C ARG A 39 9.68 -0.90 0.69
N ALA A 40 9.13 -1.47 1.76
CA ALA A 40 9.87 -2.28 2.73
C ALA A 40 10.56 -3.50 2.07
N ARG A 41 9.90 -4.16 1.12
CA ARG A 41 10.52 -5.25 0.33
C ARG A 41 11.66 -4.76 -0.57
N ARG A 42 11.53 -3.57 -1.16
CA ARG A 42 12.60 -2.95 -1.95
C ARG A 42 13.73 -2.35 -1.11
N SER A 43 13.43 -1.99 0.14
CA SER A 43 14.42 -1.58 1.14
C SER A 43 14.89 -2.75 2.01
N GLY A 44 14.50 -3.99 1.69
CA GLY A 44 15.22 -5.15 2.18
C GLY A 44 16.65 -4.98 1.70
N ALA A 45 17.59 -5.05 2.63
CA ALA A 45 18.99 -4.68 2.42
C ALA A 45 19.56 -5.33 1.15
N ALA A 46 20.56 -4.69 0.54
CA ALA A 46 21.45 -5.43 -0.35
C ALA A 46 21.84 -6.71 0.37
N ASP A 47 21.82 -7.83 -0.35
CA ASP A 47 22.26 -9.09 0.20
C ASP A 47 23.75 -8.95 0.58
N GLU A 48 24.02 -8.67 1.85
CA GLU A 48 25.37 -8.64 2.42
C GLU A 48 25.89 -10.07 2.68
N THR A 49 25.25 -11.10 2.10
CA THR A 49 25.92 -12.39 2.03
C THR A 49 27.13 -12.26 1.11
N THR A 50 28.32 -12.19 1.72
CA THR A 50 29.53 -12.68 1.07
C THR A 50 29.22 -14.11 0.63
N GLY A 51 28.95 -14.30 -0.66
CA GLY A 51 28.62 -15.60 -1.22
C GLY A 51 29.61 -16.65 -0.71
N LEU A 52 29.07 -17.79 -0.27
CA LEU A 52 29.88 -18.90 0.22
C LEU A 52 31.00 -19.17 -0.80
N PRO A 53 32.27 -19.27 -0.37
CA PRO A 53 33.36 -19.49 -1.30
C PRO A 53 33.05 -20.74 -2.12
N ALA A 54 33.24 -20.65 -3.43
CA ALA A 54 33.08 -21.79 -4.33
C ALA A 54 33.86 -22.97 -3.73
N ALA A 55 33.21 -24.14 -3.64
CA ALA A 55 33.81 -25.35 -3.12
C ALA A 55 35.20 -25.52 -3.74
N LYS A 56 36.18 -25.84 -2.87
CA LYS A 56 37.62 -25.88 -3.16
C LYS A 56 37.89 -26.32 -4.59
N LYS A 57 38.74 -25.56 -5.31
CA LYS A 57 39.41 -26.10 -6.49
C LYS A 57 39.99 -27.45 -6.07
N ASP A 58 39.58 -28.48 -6.80
CA ASP A 58 40.14 -29.80 -6.76
C ASP A 58 41.66 -29.65 -6.85
N GLU A 59 42.37 -29.87 -5.73
CA GLU A 59 43.84 -30.01 -5.71
C GLU A 59 44.18 -31.40 -6.27
N SER A 60 43.81 -31.59 -7.54
CA SER A 60 44.21 -32.72 -8.37
C SER A 60 45.03 -32.17 -9.53
N ASP A 61 46.06 -31.40 -9.23
CA ASP A 61 47.18 -31.09 -10.14
C ASP A 61 48.46 -31.11 -9.29
N GLY A 62 49.05 -32.30 -9.17
CA GLY A 62 50.27 -32.57 -8.40
C GLY A 62 50.53 -34.05 -8.18
#